data_AF-A0A1L7CXB9-F1
#
_entry.id   AF-A0A1L7CXB9-F1
#
_cell.length_a   1.000
_cell.length_b   1.000
_cell.length_c   1.000
_cell.angle_alpha   90.00
_cell.angle_beta   90.00
_cell.angle_gamma   90.00
#
_symmetry.space_group_name_H-M   'P 1'
#
loop_
_entity.id
_entity.type
_entity.pdbx_description
1 polymer ?
#
loop_
_entity_poly.entity_id
_entity_poly.type
_entity_poly.pdbx_seq_one_letter_code
_entity_poly.pdbx_strand_id
1 'polypeptide(L)'
;MSTPSTPDTTAPNPEPVVDASPALADTGVEFDHDIPDGVDAAAMPAFKDFSRLLPADRLDLQLGLAEMLDEAPPGLLDGADAGDLSIEQEIARVKPLRKALRAMQEMLLDNAEDRDAMAEWLLTQGPASYQAMTWAFHKLLGALGNPSPSMS
;
A
#
# COMPACT_ATOMS: atom_id res chain seq x y z
N MET A 1 60.46 -33.87 15.05
CA MET A 1 59.50 -34.89 14.60
C MET A 1 58.57 -35.20 15.75
N SER A 2 57.38 -35.76 15.46
CA SER A 2 56.24 -36.03 16.38
C SER A 2 55.31 -34.84 16.68
N THR A 3 54.23 -34.77 15.90
CA THR A 3 52.86 -34.39 16.33
C THR A 3 52.18 -35.65 16.93
N PRO A 4 50.89 -35.67 17.38
CA PRO A 4 49.82 -34.66 17.42
C PRO A 4 49.41 -34.36 18.91
N SER A 5 48.25 -33.82 19.32
CA SER A 5 46.95 -33.57 18.66
C SER A 5 46.21 -32.34 19.22
N THR A 6 45.27 -31.82 18.43
CA THR A 6 44.20 -30.90 18.85
C THR A 6 42.93 -31.72 19.15
N PRO A 7 42.14 -31.44 20.19
CA PRO A 7 40.79 -31.99 20.31
C PRO A 7 39.87 -31.31 19.28
N ASP A 8 39.41 -32.08 18.31
CA ASP A 8 38.31 -31.71 17.44
C ASP A 8 37.02 -31.67 18.27
N THR A 9 36.39 -30.49 18.34
CA THR A 9 35.02 -30.34 18.85
C THR A 9 34.20 -29.70 17.74
N THR A 10 33.91 -30.49 16.71
CA THR A 10 32.82 -30.21 15.79
C THR A 10 31.50 -30.22 16.57
N ALA A 11 31.09 -29.05 17.07
CA ALA A 11 29.74 -28.86 17.59
C ALA A 11 28.75 -29.11 16.45
N PRO A 12 27.66 -29.87 16.67
CA PRO A 12 26.68 -30.11 15.62
C PRO A 12 26.05 -28.78 15.21
N ASN A 13 26.30 -28.36 13.97
CA ASN A 13 25.61 -27.23 13.36
C ASN A 13 24.12 -27.62 13.25
N PRO A 14 23.19 -26.95 13.96
CA PRO A 14 21.78 -27.34 13.91
C PRO A 14 21.27 -27.14 12.49
N GLU A 15 20.72 -28.20 11.90
CA GLU A 15 20.09 -28.12 10.59
C GLU A 15 18.95 -27.09 10.63
N PRO A 16 18.81 -26.21 9.63
CA PRO A 16 17.78 -25.19 9.63
C PRO A 16 16.41 -25.88 9.51
N VAL A 17 15.71 -25.97 10.65
CA VAL A 17 14.33 -26.44 10.68
C VAL A 17 13.47 -25.42 9.94
N VAL A 18 12.91 -25.82 8.80
CA VAL A 18 11.94 -25.02 8.07
C VAL A 18 10.68 -24.95 8.93
N ASP A 19 10.40 -23.76 9.46
CA ASP A 19 9.17 -23.52 10.22
C ASP A 19 7.96 -23.68 9.28
N ALA A 20 7.11 -24.67 9.59
CA ALA A 20 5.93 -25.00 8.80
C ALA A 20 4.75 -24.04 9.06
N SER A 21 4.87 -23.13 10.03
CA SER A 21 3.87 -22.11 10.35
C SER A 21 4.59 -20.87 10.91
N PRO A 22 5.36 -20.14 10.08
CA PRO A 22 6.08 -18.96 10.54
C PRO A 22 5.11 -17.98 11.18
N ALA A 23 5.54 -17.29 12.25
CA ALA A 23 4.67 -16.48 13.11
C ALA A 23 3.92 -15.31 12.42
N LEU A 24 4.20 -15.07 11.14
CA LEU A 24 3.58 -14.06 10.27
C LEU A 24 2.84 -14.68 9.06
N ALA A 25 2.61 -16.00 9.04
CA ALA A 25 1.85 -16.68 7.98
C ALA A 25 0.41 -16.18 7.85
N ASP A 26 -0.18 -15.77 8.97
CA ASP A 26 -1.56 -15.25 9.04
C ASP A 26 -1.64 -13.73 8.79
N THR A 27 -0.50 -13.01 8.85
CA THR A 27 -0.45 -11.57 8.51
C THR A 27 -0.28 -11.35 7.02
N GLY A 28 -1.03 -12.09 6.20
CA GLY A 28 -1.25 -11.75 4.81
C GLY A 28 -2.06 -10.46 4.78
N VAL A 29 -1.43 -9.35 4.42
CA VAL A 29 -2.04 -8.02 4.63
C VAL A 29 -3.34 -7.90 3.84
N GLU A 30 -4.43 -7.59 4.52
CA GLU A 30 -5.80 -7.49 3.99
C GLU A 30 -5.99 -6.24 3.09
N PHE A 31 -5.18 -6.13 2.03
CA PHE A 31 -5.33 -5.09 1.00
C PHE A 31 -6.19 -5.54 -0.19
N ASP A 32 -6.68 -6.78 -0.19
CA ASP A 32 -7.61 -7.24 -1.22
C ASP A 32 -9.04 -6.80 -0.91
N HIS A 33 -9.26 -5.49 -1.02
CA HIS A 33 -10.59 -4.91 -1.00
C HIS A 33 -11.37 -5.34 -2.25
N ASP A 34 -12.58 -5.85 -2.03
CA ASP A 34 -13.59 -6.04 -3.08
C ASP A 34 -13.74 -4.79 -3.94
N ILE A 35 -14.05 -4.99 -5.23
CA ILE A 35 -14.31 -3.89 -6.16
C ILE A 35 -15.63 -3.21 -5.74
N PRO A 36 -15.64 -1.90 -5.44
CA PRO A 36 -16.85 -1.21 -5.01
C PRO A 36 -17.90 -1.16 -6.12
N ASP A 37 -19.18 -1.21 -5.73
CA ASP A 37 -20.30 -1.09 -6.66
C ASP A 37 -20.18 0.14 -7.56
N GLY A 38 -20.25 -0.08 -8.88
CA GLY A 38 -20.17 0.97 -9.89
C GLY A 38 -18.76 1.41 -10.31
N VAL A 39 -17.70 0.79 -9.77
CA VAL A 39 -16.31 1.03 -10.21
C VAL A 39 -15.94 0.10 -11.36
N ASP A 40 -15.49 0.65 -12.49
CA ASP A 40 -14.93 -0.11 -13.61
C ASP A 40 -13.46 -0.48 -13.34
N ALA A 41 -13.24 -1.42 -12.44
CA ALA A 41 -11.92 -1.93 -12.10
C ALA A 41 -11.19 -2.59 -13.30
N ALA A 42 -11.92 -3.06 -14.32
CA ALA A 42 -11.32 -3.70 -15.50
C ALA A 42 -10.65 -2.69 -16.44
N ALA A 43 -11.11 -1.44 -16.44
CA ALA A 43 -10.51 -0.33 -17.17
C ALA A 43 -9.45 0.44 -16.38
N MET A 44 -9.14 0.06 -15.13
CA MET A 44 -8.15 0.78 -14.32
C MET A 44 -6.73 0.60 -14.91
N PRO A 45 -5.98 1.68 -15.20
CA PRO A 45 -4.60 1.58 -15.64
C PRO A 45 -3.67 0.99 -14.57
N ALA A 46 -2.59 0.35 -15.00
CA ALA A 46 -1.60 -0.23 -14.10
C ALA A 46 -0.78 0.84 -13.34
N PHE A 47 -0.24 0.45 -12.19
CA PHE A 47 0.80 1.22 -11.50
C PHE A 47 2.20 0.85 -12.01
N LYS A 48 3.15 1.78 -11.83
CA LYS A 48 4.57 1.55 -12.11
C LYS A 48 5.12 0.36 -11.30
N ASP A 49 6.10 -0.33 -11.87
CA ASP A 49 6.82 -1.42 -11.19
C ASP A 49 7.69 -0.89 -10.03
N PHE A 50 7.18 -1.01 -8.80
CA PHE A 50 7.87 -0.58 -7.58
C PHE A 50 9.09 -1.43 -7.20
N SER A 51 9.31 -2.60 -7.83
CA SER A 51 10.52 -3.40 -7.61
C SER A 51 11.76 -2.75 -8.25
N ARG A 52 11.55 -1.84 -9.22
CA ARG A 52 12.60 -1.15 -9.98
C ARG A 52 12.93 0.25 -9.46
N LEU A 53 12.26 0.73 -8.42
CA LEU A 53 12.58 2.01 -7.77
C LEU A 53 13.94 1.96 -7.07
N LEU A 54 14.64 3.10 -7.05
CA LEU A 54 15.83 3.22 -6.22
C LEU A 54 15.44 3.30 -4.73
N PRO A 55 16.34 2.94 -3.80
CA PRO A 55 16.03 3.00 -2.37
C PRO A 55 15.60 4.38 -1.86
N ALA A 56 16.08 5.46 -2.49
CA ALA A 56 15.67 6.84 -2.20
C ALA A 56 14.21 7.07 -2.62
N ASP A 57 13.87 6.85 -3.89
CA ASP A 57 12.50 7.00 -4.42
C ASP A 57 11.48 6.17 -3.61
N ARG A 58 11.88 4.97 -3.18
CA ARG A 58 11.04 4.10 -2.33
C ARG A 58 10.81 4.68 -0.94
N LEU A 59 11.85 5.27 -0.33
CA LEU A 59 11.74 5.91 0.98
C LEU A 59 10.89 7.19 0.89
N ASP A 60 11.10 8.03 -0.13
CA ASP A 60 10.33 9.25 -0.36
C ASP A 60 8.84 8.93 -0.53
N LEU A 61 8.51 7.85 -1.25
CA LEU A 61 7.13 7.38 -1.40
C LEU A 61 6.54 6.87 -0.07
N GLN A 62 7.31 6.13 0.73
CA GLN A 62 6.89 5.72 2.09
C GLN A 62 6.69 6.91 3.04
N LEU A 63 7.52 7.95 2.94
CA LEU A 63 7.39 9.18 3.71
C LEU A 63 6.16 9.98 3.27
N GLY A 64 5.94 10.17 1.97
CA GLY A 64 4.74 10.82 1.44
C GLY A 64 3.45 10.11 1.83
N LEU A 65 3.46 8.77 1.90
CA LEU A 65 2.36 8.00 2.46
C LEU A 65 2.14 8.29 3.96
N ALA A 66 3.21 8.32 4.76
CA ALA A 66 3.10 8.63 6.19
C ALA A 66 2.58 10.05 6.44
N GLU A 67 3.04 11.04 5.68
CA GLU A 67 2.55 12.43 5.75
C GLU A 67 1.07 12.53 5.36
N MET A 68 0.65 11.83 4.28
CA MET A 68 -0.75 11.78 3.87
C MET A 68 -1.66 11.16 4.95
N LEU A 69 -1.17 10.13 5.65
CA LEU A 69 -1.90 9.46 6.73
C LEU A 69 -1.97 10.30 8.02
N ASP A 70 -0.94 11.07 8.36
CA ASP A 70 -0.95 11.98 9.52
C ASP A 70 -1.95 13.13 9.33
N GLU A 71 -2.09 13.62 8.09
CA GLU A 71 -3.05 14.68 7.75
C GLU A 71 -4.46 14.18 7.40
N ALA A 72 -4.65 12.86 7.28
CA ALA A 72 -5.94 12.26 7.00
C ALA A 72 -6.85 12.31 8.25
N PRO A 73 -8.14 12.68 8.11
CA PRO A 73 -9.09 12.50 9.20
C PRO A 73 -9.26 10.99 9.50
N PRO A 74 -9.44 10.60 10.77
CA PRO A 74 -9.66 9.21 11.13
C PRO A 74 -10.92 8.66 10.44
N GLY A 75 -10.80 7.46 9.86
CA GLY A 75 -11.85 6.81 9.06
C GLY A 75 -11.80 7.11 7.56
N LEU A 76 -10.83 7.89 7.06
CA LEU A 76 -10.72 8.22 5.62
C LEU A 76 -10.69 6.99 4.70
N LEU A 77 -9.94 5.97 5.11
CA LEU A 77 -9.71 4.74 4.33
C LEU A 77 -10.71 3.64 4.66
N ASP A 78 -11.31 3.67 5.86
CA ASP A 78 -12.25 2.64 6.32
C ASP A 78 -13.66 2.77 5.70
N GLY A 79 -13.90 3.81 4.87
CA GLY A 79 -15.21 4.08 4.27
C GLY A 79 -16.32 4.37 5.29
N ALA A 80 -15.95 4.67 6.54
CA ALA A 80 -16.86 4.68 7.67
C ALA A 80 -17.86 5.85 7.65
N ASP A 81 -19.12 5.52 7.95
CA ASP A 81 -20.23 6.46 8.09
C ASP A 81 -19.89 7.65 8.99
N ALA A 82 -20.24 8.86 8.55
CA ALA A 82 -20.05 10.10 9.31
C ALA A 82 -21.11 10.24 10.43
N GLY A 83 -21.13 9.28 11.36
CA GLY A 83 -22.09 9.22 12.45
C GLY A 83 -21.96 10.37 13.45
N ASP A 84 -23.01 11.21 13.50
CA ASP A 84 -23.30 12.20 14.55
C ASP A 84 -22.14 13.13 14.96
N LEU A 85 -21.52 13.76 13.96
CA LEU A 85 -20.62 14.90 14.17
C LEU A 85 -21.42 16.21 14.17
N SER A 86 -20.99 17.20 14.95
CA SER A 86 -21.58 18.54 14.85
C SER A 86 -21.16 19.22 13.54
N ILE A 87 -21.98 20.13 13.02
CA ILE A 87 -21.69 20.90 11.79
C ILE A 87 -20.32 21.60 11.87
N GLU A 88 -19.92 22.08 13.05
CA GLU A 88 -18.59 22.68 13.27
C GLU A 88 -17.45 21.66 13.16
N GLN A 89 -17.66 20.42 13.61
CA GLN A 89 -16.69 19.33 13.47
C GLN A 89 -16.60 18.82 12.03
N GLU A 90 -17.72 18.75 11.29
CA GLU A 90 -17.70 18.49 9.85
C GLU A 90 -16.90 19.57 9.10
N ILE A 91 -17.23 20.85 9.31
CA ILE A 91 -16.53 21.97 8.68
C ILE A 91 -15.03 21.97 9.01
N ALA A 92 -14.66 21.66 10.26
CA ALA A 92 -13.27 21.51 10.67
C ALA A 92 -12.56 20.35 9.95
N ARG A 93 -13.26 19.24 9.67
CA ARG A 93 -12.73 18.08 8.93
C ARG A 93 -12.67 18.29 7.41
N VAL A 94 -13.50 19.15 6.81
CA VAL A 94 -13.54 19.40 5.36
C VAL A 94 -12.18 19.85 4.80
N LYS A 95 -11.43 20.71 5.53
CA LYS A 95 -10.13 21.21 5.04
C LYS A 95 -9.01 20.14 5.06
N PRO A 96 -8.78 19.40 6.17
CA PRO A 96 -7.90 18.22 6.18
C PRO A 96 -8.32 17.17 5.15
N LEU A 97 -9.61 16.80 5.11
CA LEU A 97 -10.16 15.84 4.15
C LEU A 97 -9.83 16.24 2.70
N ARG A 98 -10.09 17.49 2.32
CA ARG A 98 -9.75 18.01 0.98
C ARG A 98 -8.25 18.00 0.69
N LYS A 99 -7.37 18.08 1.70
CA LYS A 99 -5.92 17.97 1.51
C LYS A 99 -5.52 16.51 1.31
N ALA A 100 -5.95 15.61 2.19
CA ALA A 100 -5.67 14.18 2.11
C ALA A 100 -6.17 13.57 0.79
N LEU A 101 -7.38 13.92 0.34
CA LEU A 101 -7.92 13.45 -0.95
C LEU A 101 -7.13 13.97 -2.16
N ARG A 102 -6.51 15.15 -2.09
CA ARG A 102 -5.61 15.64 -3.15
C ARG A 102 -4.29 14.90 -3.14
N ALA A 103 -3.70 14.70 -1.97
CA ALA A 103 -2.46 13.95 -1.83
C ALA A 103 -2.64 12.48 -2.28
N MET A 104 -3.78 11.85 -1.97
CA MET A 104 -4.17 10.54 -2.49
C MET A 104 -4.28 10.54 -4.02
N GLN A 105 -4.99 11.51 -4.60
CA GLN A 105 -5.12 11.65 -6.05
C GLN A 105 -3.76 11.87 -6.74
N GLU A 106 -2.93 12.77 -6.21
CA GLU A 106 -1.59 13.07 -6.74
C GLU A 106 -0.70 11.84 -6.65
N MET A 107 -0.71 11.11 -5.53
CA MET A 107 0.06 9.89 -5.34
C MET A 107 -0.37 8.76 -6.29
N LEU A 108 -1.68 8.63 -6.59
CA LEU A 108 -2.17 7.70 -7.61
C LEU A 108 -1.68 8.07 -9.01
N LEU A 109 -1.81 9.35 -9.38
CA LEU A 109 -1.46 9.84 -10.71
C LEU A 109 0.05 9.81 -10.95
N ASP A 110 0.86 10.12 -9.94
CA ASP A 110 2.31 10.12 -10.05
C ASP A 110 2.91 8.70 -10.03
N ASN A 111 2.16 7.70 -9.55
CA ASN A 111 2.57 6.29 -9.54
C ASN A 111 1.87 5.41 -10.58
N ALA A 112 0.91 5.93 -11.35
CA ALA A 112 0.33 5.26 -12.51
C ALA A 112 1.38 5.07 -13.63
N GLU A 113 1.30 3.98 -14.39
CA GLU A 113 2.14 3.76 -15.57
C GLU A 113 1.84 4.80 -16.66
N ASP A 114 0.55 5.09 -16.87
CA ASP A 114 0.05 6.21 -17.66
C ASP A 114 -0.79 7.14 -16.77
N ARG A 115 -0.26 8.35 -16.55
CA ARG A 115 -0.89 9.39 -15.72
C ARG A 115 -2.19 9.91 -16.32
N ASP A 116 -2.21 10.13 -17.64
CA ASP A 116 -3.34 10.76 -18.31
C ASP A 116 -4.49 9.75 -18.42
N ALA A 117 -4.19 8.48 -18.70
CA ALA A 117 -5.17 7.40 -18.65
C ALA A 117 -5.75 7.20 -17.24
N MET A 118 -4.94 7.30 -16.17
CA MET A 118 -5.43 7.18 -14.78
C MET A 118 -6.31 8.38 -14.40
N ALA A 119 -5.96 9.58 -14.86
CA ALA A 119 -6.79 10.76 -14.68
C ALA A 119 -8.13 10.64 -15.43
N GLU A 120 -8.13 10.15 -16.66
CA GLU A 120 -9.35 9.88 -17.44
C GLU A 120 -10.21 8.81 -16.75
N TRP A 121 -9.60 7.69 -16.32
CA TRP A 121 -10.32 6.63 -15.60
C TRP A 121 -11.02 7.14 -14.34
N LEU A 122 -10.34 7.94 -13.50
CA LEU A 122 -10.96 8.53 -12.30
C LEU A 122 -12.14 9.45 -12.63
N LEU A 123 -12.11 10.15 -13.77
CA LEU A 123 -13.19 11.04 -14.23
C LEU A 123 -14.38 10.27 -14.81
N THR A 124 -14.18 9.10 -15.42
CA THR A 124 -15.27 8.31 -16.03
C THR A 124 -16.12 7.53 -15.03
N GLN A 125 -15.66 7.34 -13.78
CA GLN A 125 -16.42 6.63 -12.74
C GLN A 125 -17.66 7.42 -12.21
N GLY A 126 -17.77 8.71 -12.53
CA GLY A 126 -18.94 9.53 -12.19
C GLY A 126 -19.24 9.57 -10.69
N PRO A 127 -20.41 9.10 -10.21
CA PRO A 127 -20.75 9.11 -8.79
C PRO A 127 -19.84 8.19 -7.95
N ALA A 128 -19.17 7.21 -8.56
CA ALA A 128 -18.27 6.27 -7.89
C ALA A 128 -16.80 6.74 -7.85
N SER A 129 -16.47 7.94 -8.35
CA SER A 129 -15.08 8.43 -8.42
C SER A 129 -14.36 8.49 -7.07
N TYR A 130 -15.08 8.68 -5.95
CA TYR A 130 -14.47 8.62 -4.61
C TYR A 130 -14.06 7.19 -4.25
N GLN A 131 -14.99 6.24 -4.40
CA GLN A 131 -14.79 4.81 -4.10
C GLN A 131 -13.73 4.19 -5.02
N ALA A 132 -13.71 4.61 -6.30
CA ALA A 132 -12.68 4.22 -7.25
C ALA A 132 -11.30 4.74 -6.85
N MET A 133 -11.20 5.99 -6.40
CA MET A 133 -9.94 6.57 -5.91
C MET A 133 -9.44 5.86 -4.66
N THR A 134 -10.29 5.62 -3.66
CA THR A 134 -9.87 4.89 -2.46
C THR A 134 -9.49 3.44 -2.78
N TRP A 135 -10.27 2.73 -3.60
CA TRP A 135 -9.95 1.36 -4.02
C TRP A 135 -8.64 1.27 -4.81
N ALA A 136 -8.41 2.17 -5.78
CA ALA A 136 -7.15 2.25 -6.49
C ALA A 136 -5.97 2.54 -5.53
N PHE A 137 -6.21 3.35 -4.49
CA PHE A 137 -5.21 3.62 -3.46
C PHE A 137 -4.90 2.38 -2.61
N HIS A 138 -5.88 1.55 -2.25
CA HIS A 138 -5.61 0.25 -1.62
C HIS A 138 -4.80 -0.69 -2.54
N LYS A 139 -5.06 -0.70 -3.86
CA LYS A 139 -4.24 -1.47 -4.81
C LYS A 139 -2.81 -0.92 -4.93
N LEU A 140 -2.61 0.40 -4.86
CA LEU A 140 -1.28 1.02 -4.75
C LEU A 140 -0.55 0.57 -3.48
N LEU A 141 -1.22 0.61 -2.32
CA LEU A 141 -0.66 0.12 -1.04
C LEU A 141 -0.26 -1.37 -1.11
N GLY A 142 -1.10 -2.21 -1.71
CA GLY A 142 -0.79 -3.63 -1.92
C GLY A 142 0.47 -3.84 -2.76
N ALA A 143 0.62 -3.09 -3.86
CA ALA A 143 1.80 -3.17 -4.74
C ALA A 143 3.10 -2.65 -4.08
N LEU A 144 2.99 -1.79 -3.07
CA LEU A 144 4.13 -1.29 -2.27
C LEU A 144 4.53 -2.26 -1.16
N GLY A 145 3.55 -2.81 -0.45
CA GLY A 145 3.74 -3.75 0.65
C GLY A 145 4.21 -5.13 0.18
N ASN A 146 3.78 -5.56 -1.00
CA ASN A 146 4.21 -6.78 -1.65
C ASN A 146 4.80 -6.47 -3.05
N PRO A 147 6.09 -6.11 -3.16
CA PRO A 147 6.76 -5.98 -4.44
C PRO A 147 6.89 -7.37 -5.07
N SER A 148 5.88 -7.76 -5.86
CA SER A 148 5.75 -9.10 -6.43
C SER A 148 7.08 -9.61 -6.99
N PRO A 149 7.57 -10.80 -6.56
CA PRO A 149 8.72 -11.40 -7.20
C PRO A 149 8.35 -11.69 -8.66
N SER A 150 9.03 -11.00 -9.57
CA SER A 150 8.84 -11.16 -11.02
C SER A 150 9.18 -12.60 -11.41
N MET A 151 8.16 -13.45 -11.52
CA MET A 151 8.32 -14.79 -12.10
C MET A 151 8.53 -14.64 -13.61
N SER A 152 9.71 -15.06 -14.05
CA SER A 152 10.15 -15.03 -15.46
C SER A 152 9.68 -16.26 -16.24
#